data_AF-A0A7W1E4Z1-F1
#
_entry.id   AF-A0A7W1E4Z1-F1
#
_cell.length_a   1.000
_cell.length_b   1.000
_cell.length_c   1.000
_cell.angle_alpha   90.00
_cell.angle_beta   90.00
_cell.angle_gamma   90.00
#
_symmetry.space_group_name_H-M   'P 1'
#
loop_
_entity.id
_entity.type
_entity.pdbx_description
1 polymer ?
#
loop_
_entity_poly.entity_id
_entity_poly.type
_entity_poly.pdbx_seq_one_letter_code
_entity_poly.pdbx_strand_id
1 'polypeptide(L)'
;IVPAALEMMDAEITRAVEAYVHAGFPDDAAAVLLIEVDGLIDGVETAAQRVSDIALANGARTVRVAADAAERALLWKGRKSAFGAIARIAPNYYLHDAVVPRTRLVEVLRKVYEIAARHDLRMMNVFHAGDGNLHPLIVFDRRVPGVMERVLAAGAEIIEACVAAGGVLSGEHGIGLEKRDFMHLVFSPDDLDAQARLRAVFDPAGTCNPQKVLPAGSRCGDLQNLPEGAWI
;
A
#
# COMPACT_ATOMS: atom_id res chain seq x y z
N ILE A 1 -20.01 7.64 11.35
CA ILE A 1 -20.23 6.42 10.56
C ILE A 1 -18.87 5.77 10.40
N VAL A 2 -18.77 4.47 10.63
CA VAL A 2 -17.58 3.69 10.31
C VAL A 2 -17.97 2.78 9.15
N PRO A 3 -17.42 2.97 7.94
CA PRO A 3 -17.71 2.08 6.82
C PRO A 3 -17.05 0.71 7.04
N ALA A 4 -17.61 -0.33 6.43
CA ALA A 4 -17.02 -1.66 6.39
C ALA A 4 -15.71 -1.67 5.58
N ALA A 5 -15.68 -0.86 4.52
CA ALA A 5 -14.48 -0.62 3.73
C ALA A 5 -14.44 0.81 3.20
N LEU A 6 -13.23 1.38 3.10
CA LEU A 6 -12.97 2.67 2.48
C LEU A 6 -11.67 2.57 1.69
N GLU A 7 -11.81 2.41 0.39
CA GLU A 7 -10.72 2.23 -0.57
C GLU A 7 -10.52 3.48 -1.40
N MET A 8 -9.29 3.71 -1.84
CA MET A 8 -8.95 4.78 -2.77
C MET A 8 -8.20 4.23 -3.99
N MET A 9 -8.50 4.76 -5.17
CA MET A 9 -7.70 4.60 -6.39
C MET A 9 -7.38 5.98 -6.94
N ASP A 10 -6.13 6.22 -7.33
CA ASP A 10 -5.75 7.45 -8.02
C ASP A 10 -6.16 7.45 -9.50
N ALA A 11 -6.00 8.59 -10.17
CA ALA A 11 -6.37 8.77 -11.57
C ALA A 11 -5.74 7.72 -12.51
N GLU A 12 -4.50 7.33 -12.27
CA GLU A 12 -3.80 6.38 -13.14
C GLU A 12 -4.32 4.96 -12.97
N ILE A 13 -4.51 4.52 -11.72
CA ILE A 13 -5.14 3.22 -11.44
C ILE A 13 -6.57 3.19 -11.95
N THR A 14 -7.35 4.24 -11.71
CA THR A 14 -8.74 4.31 -12.16
C THR A 14 -8.84 4.12 -13.67
N ARG A 15 -8.02 4.82 -14.45
CA ARG A 15 -7.97 4.65 -15.92
C ARG A 15 -7.55 3.25 -16.32
N ALA A 16 -6.53 2.69 -15.67
CA ALA A 16 -6.04 1.35 -15.97
C ALA A 16 -7.10 0.27 -15.70
N VAL A 17 -7.76 0.35 -14.54
CA VAL A 17 -8.83 -0.56 -14.14
C VAL A 17 -10.04 -0.42 -15.06
N GLU A 18 -10.45 0.80 -15.38
CA GLU A 18 -11.63 1.03 -16.22
C GLU A 18 -11.42 0.49 -17.64
N ALA A 19 -10.22 0.66 -18.22
CA ALA A 19 -9.86 0.11 -19.52
C ALA A 19 -9.84 -1.43 -19.57
N TYR A 20 -9.86 -2.10 -18.41
CA TYR A 20 -9.83 -3.55 -18.30
C TYR A 20 -11.17 -4.16 -17.84
N VAL A 21 -11.80 -3.58 -16.83
CA VAL A 21 -12.99 -4.13 -16.16
C VAL A 21 -14.28 -3.50 -16.66
N HIS A 22 -14.23 -2.27 -17.17
CA HIS A 22 -15.39 -1.50 -17.61
C HIS A 22 -16.47 -1.39 -16.53
N ALA A 23 -16.08 -0.99 -15.31
CA ALA A 23 -16.99 -0.88 -14.17
C ALA A 23 -17.78 0.46 -14.18
N GLY A 24 -17.41 1.38 -15.07
CA GLY A 24 -17.96 2.73 -15.15
C GLY A 24 -17.37 3.68 -14.11
N PHE A 25 -16.09 3.51 -13.77
CA PHE A 25 -15.36 4.54 -13.01
C PHE A 25 -15.06 5.76 -13.89
N PRO A 26 -15.09 6.99 -13.34
CA PRO A 26 -14.76 8.19 -14.09
C PRO A 26 -13.25 8.25 -14.41
N ASP A 27 -12.91 8.27 -15.70
CA ASP A 27 -11.52 8.30 -16.19
C ASP A 27 -10.88 9.70 -16.13
N ASP A 28 -11.68 10.72 -15.86
CA ASP A 28 -11.30 12.13 -15.67
C ASP A 28 -11.15 12.52 -14.19
N ALA A 29 -11.37 11.60 -13.25
CA ALA A 29 -11.24 11.86 -11.82
C ALA A 29 -9.79 11.75 -11.35
N ALA A 30 -9.38 12.69 -10.48
CA ALA A 30 -8.07 12.64 -9.83
C ALA A 30 -7.95 11.48 -8.81
N ALA A 31 -9.09 11.10 -8.22
CA ALA A 31 -9.20 10.03 -7.24
C ALA A 31 -10.64 9.49 -7.24
N VAL A 32 -10.77 8.18 -6.99
CA VAL A 32 -12.05 7.51 -6.72
C VAL A 32 -12.01 6.91 -5.33
N LEU A 33 -13.06 7.13 -4.55
CA LEU A 33 -13.29 6.42 -3.30
C LEU A 33 -14.34 5.33 -3.53
N LEU A 34 -14.04 4.11 -3.10
CA LEU A 34 -15.01 3.02 -3.04
C LEU A 34 -15.32 2.76 -1.56
N ILE A 35 -16.57 3.02 -1.17
CA ILE A 35 -17.03 2.96 0.22
C ILE A 35 -18.09 1.88 0.34
N GLU A 36 -17.90 0.94 1.25
CA GLU A 36 -18.89 -0.08 1.60
C GLU A 36 -19.40 0.15 3.02
N VAL A 37 -20.70 0.01 3.19
CA VAL A 37 -21.38 -0.01 4.48
C VAL A 37 -22.09 -1.34 4.62
N ASP A 38 -22.04 -1.90 5.82
CA ASP A 38 -22.74 -3.13 6.19
C ASP A 38 -23.62 -2.87 7.42
N GLY A 39 -24.55 -3.78 7.67
CA GLY A 39 -25.47 -3.68 8.80
C GLY A 39 -26.83 -4.33 8.53
N LEU A 40 -27.79 -4.02 9.39
CA LEU A 40 -29.17 -4.44 9.23
C LEU A 40 -29.80 -3.76 8.00
N ILE A 41 -30.74 -4.46 7.35
CA ILE A 41 -31.42 -4.00 6.13
C ILE A 41 -31.98 -2.57 6.31
N ASP A 42 -32.64 -2.30 7.42
CA ASP A 42 -33.25 -0.99 7.69
C ASP A 42 -32.22 0.13 7.94
N GLY A 43 -30.98 -0.22 8.28
CA GLY A 43 -29.91 0.72 8.62
C GLY A 43 -28.93 1.01 7.49
N VAL A 44 -28.73 0.05 6.58
CA VAL A 44 -27.68 0.15 5.55
C VAL A 44 -27.98 1.24 4.52
N GLU A 45 -29.24 1.40 4.11
CA GLU A 45 -29.66 2.45 3.18
C GLU A 45 -29.46 3.84 3.79
N THR A 46 -29.84 4.01 5.06
CA THR A 46 -29.63 5.26 5.81
C THR A 46 -28.14 5.58 5.95
N ALA A 47 -27.30 4.56 6.21
CA ALA A 47 -25.85 4.73 6.29
C ALA A 47 -25.24 5.12 4.94
N ALA A 48 -25.65 4.46 3.85
CA ALA A 48 -25.21 4.77 2.49
C ALA A 48 -25.60 6.19 2.07
N GLN A 49 -26.83 6.63 2.38
CA GLN A 49 -27.29 7.99 2.13
C GLN A 49 -26.43 9.00 2.88
N ARG A 50 -26.18 8.76 4.18
CA ARG A 50 -25.40 9.70 4.98
C ARG A 50 -23.92 9.75 4.57
N VAL A 51 -23.33 8.65 4.10
CA VAL A 51 -22.01 8.64 3.46
C VAL A 51 -22.02 9.49 2.19
N SER A 52 -23.06 9.35 1.36
CA SER A 52 -23.23 10.14 0.14
C SER A 52 -23.32 11.64 0.43
N ASP A 53 -24.12 12.02 1.43
CA ASP A 53 -24.27 13.41 1.86
C ASP A 53 -22.94 13.99 2.35
N ILE A 54 -22.17 13.23 3.14
CA ILE A 54 -20.83 13.62 3.61
C ILE A 54 -19.89 13.83 2.41
N ALA A 55 -19.88 12.91 1.44
CA ALA A 55 -19.01 13.01 0.28
C ALA A 55 -19.32 14.27 -0.55
N LEU A 56 -20.61 14.52 -0.84
CA LEU A 56 -21.05 15.72 -1.56
C LEU A 56 -20.72 17.00 -0.80
N ALA A 57 -20.95 17.03 0.52
CA ALA A 57 -20.60 18.18 1.37
C ALA A 57 -19.09 18.47 1.41
N ASN A 58 -18.24 17.48 1.10
CA ASN A 58 -16.79 17.61 1.01
C ASN A 58 -16.28 17.71 -0.45
N GLY A 59 -17.16 18.06 -1.41
CA GLY A 59 -16.76 18.39 -2.78
C GLY A 59 -16.61 17.21 -3.73
N ALA A 60 -17.15 16.03 -3.40
CA ALA A 60 -17.26 14.96 -4.38
C ALA A 60 -18.09 15.43 -5.59
N ARG A 61 -17.51 15.33 -6.80
CA ARG A 61 -18.18 15.73 -8.05
C ARG A 61 -19.41 14.86 -8.35
N THR A 62 -19.32 13.57 -8.07
CA THR A 62 -20.37 12.59 -8.30
C THR A 62 -20.35 11.53 -7.20
N VAL A 63 -21.52 11.05 -6.80
CA VAL A 63 -21.67 9.87 -5.94
C VAL A 63 -22.61 8.90 -6.64
N ARG A 64 -22.17 7.64 -6.76
CA ARG A 64 -22.93 6.54 -7.36
C ARG A 64 -23.10 5.44 -6.31
N VAL A 65 -24.34 5.23 -5.89
CA VAL A 65 -24.71 4.09 -5.04
C VAL A 65 -25.02 2.91 -5.97
N ALA A 66 -24.44 1.74 -5.69
CA ALA A 66 -24.76 0.54 -6.46
C ALA A 66 -26.24 0.17 -6.29
N ALA A 67 -26.95 -0.06 -7.40
CA ALA A 67 -28.37 -0.38 -7.43
C ALA A 67 -28.66 -1.81 -6.96
N ASP A 68 -27.72 -2.73 -7.15
CA ASP A 68 -27.87 -4.12 -6.78
C ASP A 68 -26.53 -4.81 -6.44
N ALA A 69 -26.62 -6.09 -6.06
CA ALA A 69 -25.45 -6.90 -5.73
C ALA A 69 -24.52 -7.14 -6.92
N ALA A 70 -25.03 -7.15 -8.15
CA ALA A 70 -24.23 -7.35 -9.35
C ALA A 70 -23.38 -6.11 -9.67
N GLU A 71 -23.97 -4.92 -9.59
CA GLU A 71 -23.26 -3.65 -9.72
C GLU A 71 -22.24 -3.48 -8.58
N ARG A 72 -22.61 -3.80 -7.33
CA ARG A 72 -21.67 -3.82 -6.20
C ARG A 72 -20.46 -4.71 -6.49
N ALA A 73 -20.71 -5.94 -6.96
CA ALA A 73 -19.65 -6.88 -7.29
C ALA A 73 -18.76 -6.38 -8.45
N LEU A 74 -19.33 -5.70 -9.44
CA LEU A 74 -18.60 -5.12 -10.55
C LEU A 74 -17.64 -4.00 -10.09
N LEU A 75 -18.10 -3.08 -9.24
CA LEU A 75 -17.26 -2.03 -8.67
C LEU A 75 -16.09 -2.62 -7.87
N TRP A 76 -16.37 -3.62 -7.03
CA TRP A 76 -15.33 -4.33 -6.27
C TRP A 76 -14.36 -5.12 -7.15
N LYS A 77 -14.86 -5.75 -8.22
CA LYS A 77 -14.02 -6.41 -9.21
C LYS A 77 -13.02 -5.42 -9.79
N GLY A 78 -13.46 -4.19 -10.08
CA GLY A 78 -12.60 -3.10 -10.51
C GLY A 78 -11.45 -2.85 -9.53
N ARG A 79 -11.77 -2.52 -8.27
CA ARG A 79 -10.78 -2.28 -7.20
C ARG A 79 -9.81 -3.46 -7.00
N LYS A 80 -10.32 -4.70 -7.02
CA LYS A 80 -9.52 -5.92 -6.84
C LYS A 80 -8.65 -6.26 -8.06
N SER A 81 -9.00 -5.75 -9.24
CA SER A 81 -8.26 -6.00 -10.49
C SER A 81 -7.12 -5.01 -10.73
N ALA A 82 -6.87 -4.07 -9.82
CA ALA A 82 -5.86 -3.02 -9.99
C ALA A 82 -4.47 -3.57 -10.38
N PHE A 83 -3.97 -4.58 -9.66
CA PHE A 83 -2.68 -5.20 -9.97
C PHE A 83 -2.64 -5.87 -11.36
N GLY A 84 -3.73 -6.53 -11.76
CA GLY A 84 -3.86 -7.11 -13.10
C GLY A 84 -3.89 -6.05 -14.20
N ALA A 85 -4.50 -4.89 -13.93
CA ALA A 85 -4.51 -3.76 -14.84
C ALA A 85 -3.11 -3.12 -14.98
N ILE A 86 -2.38 -2.97 -13.87
CA ILE A 86 -1.02 -2.40 -13.84
C ILE A 86 -0.04 -3.24 -14.67
N ALA A 87 -0.18 -4.56 -14.65
CA ALA A 87 0.67 -5.47 -15.45
C ALA A 87 0.54 -5.26 -16.97
N ARG A 88 -0.48 -4.53 -17.45
CA ARG A 88 -0.64 -4.13 -18.86
C ARG A 88 0.09 -2.83 -19.21
N ILE A 89 0.57 -2.09 -18.21
CA ILE A 89 1.19 -0.78 -18.37
C ILE A 89 2.71 -0.90 -18.49
N ALA A 90 3.32 -1.67 -17.60
CA ALA A 90 4.74 -1.96 -17.62
C ALA A 90 5.02 -3.38 -17.15
N PRO A 91 6.15 -3.98 -17.54
CA PRO A 91 6.45 -5.36 -17.20
C PRO A 91 6.82 -5.55 -15.73
N ASN A 92 7.15 -4.48 -15.01
CA ASN A 92 7.55 -4.51 -13.60
C ASN A 92 6.84 -3.43 -12.78
N TYR A 93 6.60 -3.74 -11.52
CA TYR A 93 6.23 -2.76 -10.52
C TYR A 93 6.89 -3.13 -9.19
N TYR A 94 7.11 -2.13 -8.36
CA TYR A 94 7.61 -2.29 -6.99
C TYR A 94 6.56 -1.70 -6.05
N LEU A 95 5.94 -2.59 -5.27
CA LEU A 95 4.82 -2.33 -4.39
C LEU A 95 5.34 -2.12 -2.98
N HIS A 96 4.99 -0.99 -2.36
CA HIS A 96 5.16 -0.84 -0.92
C HIS A 96 3.83 -1.02 -0.21
N ASP A 97 3.91 -1.26 1.09
CA ASP A 97 2.77 -1.40 2.00
C ASP A 97 3.21 -0.77 3.30
N ALA A 98 2.63 0.37 3.65
CA ALA A 98 2.97 1.12 4.85
C ALA A 98 1.73 1.84 5.37
N VAL A 99 1.53 1.83 6.68
CA VAL A 99 0.38 2.48 7.31
C VAL A 99 0.80 3.83 7.85
N VAL A 100 -0.04 4.84 7.65
CA VAL A 100 0.14 6.18 8.24
C VAL A 100 -1.14 6.61 8.96
N PRO A 101 -1.07 7.57 9.90
CA PRO A 101 -2.26 8.13 10.49
C PRO A 101 -3.21 8.68 9.42
N ARG A 102 -4.51 8.35 9.50
CA ARG A 102 -5.51 8.77 8.49
C ARG A 102 -5.54 10.28 8.26
N THR A 103 -5.25 11.06 9.29
CA THR A 103 -5.15 12.53 9.24
C THR A 103 -3.96 13.04 8.42
N ARG A 104 -2.99 12.18 8.13
CA ARG A 104 -1.77 12.47 7.34
C ARG A 104 -1.80 11.89 5.93
N LEU A 105 -2.85 11.15 5.54
CA LEU A 105 -2.93 10.47 4.23
C LEU A 105 -2.64 11.40 3.05
N VAL A 106 -3.27 12.58 3.02
CA VAL A 106 -3.09 13.54 1.93
C VAL A 106 -1.67 14.08 1.89
N GLU A 107 -1.08 14.37 3.04
CA GLU A 107 0.29 14.87 3.16
C GLU A 107 1.30 13.83 2.65
N VAL A 108 1.19 12.59 3.13
CA VAL A 108 2.08 11.49 2.74
C VAL A 108 1.91 11.15 1.27
N LEU A 109 0.68 11.07 0.76
CA LEU A 109 0.42 10.77 -0.64
C LEU A 109 1.03 11.83 -1.57
N ARG A 110 0.96 13.11 -1.21
CA ARG A 110 1.66 14.18 -1.95
C ARG A 110 3.17 13.97 -1.93
N LYS A 111 3.74 13.64 -0.77
CA LYS A 111 5.17 13.37 -0.63
C LYS A 111 5.63 12.19 -1.49
N VAL A 112 4.83 11.12 -1.55
CA VAL A 112 5.07 9.96 -2.42
C VAL A 112 5.15 10.37 -3.89
N TYR A 113 4.22 11.19 -4.38
CA TYR A 113 4.28 11.71 -5.75
C TYR A 113 5.50 12.61 -5.99
N GLU A 114 5.85 13.46 -5.02
CA GLU A 114 7.06 14.28 -5.09
C GLU A 114 8.34 13.44 -5.15
N ILE A 115 8.42 12.35 -4.38
CA ILE A 115 9.56 11.40 -4.42
C ILE A 115 9.64 10.77 -5.81
N ALA A 116 8.53 10.21 -6.31
CA ALA A 116 8.49 9.57 -7.62
C ALA A 116 8.92 10.54 -8.75
N ALA A 117 8.45 11.79 -8.71
CA ALA A 117 8.83 12.81 -9.67
C ALA A 117 10.33 13.15 -9.64
N ARG A 118 10.95 13.24 -8.44
CA ARG A 118 12.41 13.49 -8.31
C ARG A 118 13.25 12.37 -8.92
N HIS A 119 12.76 11.14 -8.87
CA HIS A 119 13.44 9.96 -9.40
C HIS A 119 13.09 9.64 -10.86
N ASP A 120 12.26 10.46 -11.52
CA ASP A 120 11.74 10.19 -12.86
C ASP A 120 11.09 8.81 -12.96
N LEU A 121 10.18 8.53 -12.00
CA LEU A 121 9.47 7.28 -11.87
C LEU A 121 7.97 7.50 -11.97
N ARG A 122 7.29 6.55 -12.60
CA ARG A 122 5.84 6.53 -12.67
C ARG A 122 5.27 5.92 -11.38
N MET A 123 4.37 6.66 -10.75
CA MET A 123 3.72 6.26 -9.50
C MET A 123 2.23 6.05 -9.73
N MET A 124 1.70 4.99 -9.12
CA MET A 124 0.28 4.70 -9.07
C MET A 124 -0.10 4.29 -7.65
N ASN A 125 -1.33 4.57 -7.23
CA ASN A 125 -1.78 4.30 -5.85
C ASN A 125 -3.16 3.66 -5.84
N VAL A 126 -3.27 2.61 -5.03
CA VAL A 126 -4.54 1.94 -4.74
C VAL A 126 -4.52 1.38 -3.33
N PHE A 127 -5.30 1.93 -2.40
CA PHE A 127 -5.00 1.68 -0.99
C PHE A 127 -6.21 1.74 -0.05
N HIS A 128 -6.03 1.19 1.16
CA HIS A 128 -7.06 1.16 2.19
C HIS A 128 -7.07 2.49 2.95
N ALA A 129 -7.80 3.48 2.42
CA ALA A 129 -7.93 4.79 3.05
C ALA A 129 -8.62 4.72 4.44
N GLY A 130 -9.41 3.68 4.69
CA GLY A 130 -10.15 3.45 5.94
C GLY A 130 -9.29 3.21 7.18
N ASP A 131 -8.13 2.58 7.02
CA ASP A 131 -7.16 2.30 8.08
C ASP A 131 -5.83 3.03 7.89
N GLY A 132 -5.65 3.70 6.74
CA GLY A 132 -4.45 4.46 6.42
C GLY A 132 -3.32 3.60 5.89
N ASN A 133 -3.59 2.37 5.46
CA ASN A 133 -2.62 1.54 4.75
C ASN A 133 -2.47 2.03 3.31
N LEU A 134 -1.28 2.53 2.94
CA LEU A 134 -0.92 2.96 1.59
C LEU A 134 -0.29 1.82 0.81
N HIS A 135 -0.62 1.76 -0.48
CA HIS A 135 0.08 0.92 -1.45
C HIS A 135 0.57 1.74 -2.64
N PRO A 136 1.70 2.46 -2.49
CA PRO A 136 2.31 3.14 -3.62
C PRO A 136 3.02 2.12 -4.50
N LEU A 137 2.72 2.17 -5.79
CA LEU A 137 3.26 1.30 -6.82
C LEU A 137 4.16 2.11 -7.75
N ILE A 138 5.46 1.83 -7.68
CA ILE A 138 6.42 2.33 -8.65
C ILE A 138 6.35 1.41 -9.86
N VAL A 139 5.93 1.91 -11.02
CA VAL A 139 5.75 1.14 -12.24
C VAL A 139 6.92 1.41 -13.19
N PHE A 140 7.61 0.37 -13.65
CA PHE A 140 8.86 0.51 -14.40
C PHE A 140 9.15 -0.65 -15.35
N ASP A 141 10.20 -0.50 -16.16
CA ASP A 141 10.75 -1.55 -17.02
C ASP A 141 12.20 -1.80 -16.63
N ARG A 142 12.48 -2.96 -16.02
CA ARG A 142 13.82 -3.33 -15.52
C ARG A 142 14.92 -3.36 -16.60
N ARG A 143 14.54 -3.34 -17.88
CA ARG A 143 15.48 -3.31 -19.01
C ARG A 143 16.09 -1.91 -19.21
N VAL A 144 15.47 -0.88 -18.65
CA VAL A 144 15.99 0.49 -18.70
C VAL A 144 17.22 0.60 -17.81
N PRO A 145 18.40 0.99 -18.34
CA PRO A 145 19.60 1.13 -17.52
C PRO A 145 19.41 2.11 -16.37
N GLY A 146 19.92 1.75 -15.19
CA GLY A 146 19.89 2.61 -14.00
C GLY A 146 18.51 2.77 -13.34
N VAL A 147 17.46 2.09 -13.83
CA VAL A 147 16.10 2.26 -13.28
C VAL A 147 15.97 1.63 -11.90
N MET A 148 16.64 0.49 -11.66
CA MET A 148 16.51 -0.25 -10.41
C MET A 148 17.08 0.56 -9.24
N GLU A 149 18.19 1.24 -9.45
CA GLU A 149 18.81 2.11 -8.45
C GLU A 149 17.85 3.25 -8.05
N ARG A 150 17.17 3.86 -9.03
CA ARG A 150 16.16 4.89 -8.76
C ARG A 150 14.93 4.33 -8.06
N VAL A 151 14.44 3.16 -8.49
CA VAL A 151 13.29 2.47 -7.89
C VAL A 151 13.54 2.14 -6.42
N LEU A 152 14.71 1.57 -6.10
CA LEU A 152 15.07 1.22 -4.73
C LEU A 152 15.29 2.46 -3.86
N ALA A 153 15.94 3.50 -4.40
CA ALA A 153 16.13 4.77 -3.68
C ALA A 153 14.80 5.46 -3.37
N ALA A 154 13.90 5.55 -4.36
CA ALA A 154 12.55 6.08 -4.18
C ALA A 154 11.74 5.26 -3.17
N GLY A 155 11.86 3.93 -3.20
CA GLY A 155 11.19 3.06 -2.25
C GLY A 155 11.61 3.29 -0.80
N ALA A 156 12.93 3.40 -0.56
CA ALA A 156 13.47 3.75 0.75
C ALA A 156 12.94 5.10 1.26
N GLU A 157 12.98 6.15 0.42
CA GLU A 157 12.45 7.48 0.78
C GLU A 157 10.95 7.46 1.08
N ILE A 158 10.18 6.63 0.39
CA ILE A 158 8.73 6.47 0.64
C ILE A 158 8.50 5.85 2.02
N ILE A 159 9.20 4.76 2.35
CA ILE A 159 9.09 4.09 3.66
C ILE A 159 9.49 5.05 4.78
N GLU A 160 10.61 5.76 4.63
CA GLU A 160 11.07 6.76 5.59
C GLU A 160 10.05 7.88 5.78
N ALA A 161 9.44 8.38 4.70
CA ALA A 161 8.41 9.40 4.76
C ALA A 161 7.16 8.91 5.51
N CYS A 162 6.74 7.66 5.28
CA CYS A 162 5.62 7.05 6.01
C CYS A 162 5.91 6.96 7.52
N VAL A 163 7.09 6.47 7.91
CA VAL A 163 7.47 6.36 9.32
C VAL A 163 7.62 7.75 9.97
N ALA A 164 8.23 8.70 9.28
CA ALA A 164 8.36 10.08 9.75
C ALA A 164 7.00 10.77 10.00
N ALA A 165 5.96 10.36 9.29
CA ALA A 165 4.58 10.83 9.50
C ALA A 165 3.87 10.16 10.69
N GLY A 166 4.58 9.32 11.46
CA GLY A 166 4.02 8.53 12.57
C GLY A 166 3.41 7.19 12.12
N GLY A 167 3.83 6.69 10.95
CA GLY A 167 3.40 5.42 10.39
C GLY A 167 4.22 4.22 10.85
N VAL A 168 3.94 3.06 10.23
CA VAL A 168 4.66 1.80 10.43
C VAL A 168 5.06 1.18 9.08
N LEU A 169 6.10 0.34 9.11
CA LEU A 169 6.73 -0.24 7.91
C LEU A 169 5.81 -1.13 7.08
N SER A 170 4.79 -1.73 7.69
CA SER A 170 3.88 -2.63 7.00
C SER A 170 2.51 -2.63 7.68
N GLY A 171 1.47 -2.57 6.85
CA GLY A 171 0.09 -2.80 7.27
C GLY A 171 -0.28 -4.26 7.19
N GLU A 172 0.04 -4.92 6.07
CA GLU A 172 -0.46 -6.27 5.80
C GLU A 172 0.56 -7.23 5.15
N HIS A 173 1.63 -6.76 4.49
CA HIS A 173 2.57 -7.64 3.75
C HIS A 173 3.72 -8.20 4.61
N GLY A 174 3.91 -7.66 5.80
CA GLY A 174 5.01 -7.99 6.71
C GLY A 174 6.34 -7.32 6.32
N ILE A 175 7.40 -7.74 7.00
CA ILE A 175 8.75 -7.13 6.89
C ILE A 175 9.62 -7.84 5.84
N GLY A 176 9.65 -9.18 5.87
CA GLY A 176 10.40 -9.97 4.89
C GLY A 176 11.90 -9.64 4.84
N LEU A 177 12.47 -9.69 3.63
CA LEU A 177 13.83 -9.20 3.35
C LEU A 177 13.82 -7.70 3.08
N GLU A 178 12.85 -7.27 2.26
CA GLU A 178 12.71 -5.93 1.72
C GLU A 178 12.75 -4.84 2.80
N LYS A 179 11.94 -4.99 3.85
CA LYS A 179 11.77 -3.94 4.87
C LYS A 179 12.60 -4.16 6.12
N ARG A 180 13.35 -5.26 6.17
CA ARG A 180 14.15 -5.69 7.32
C ARG A 180 15.07 -4.58 7.80
N ASP A 181 15.79 -3.97 6.86
CA ASP A 181 16.83 -3.00 7.19
C ASP A 181 16.24 -1.67 7.68
N PHE A 182 14.93 -1.45 7.51
CA PHE A 182 14.20 -0.29 8.03
C PHE A 182 13.60 -0.49 9.42
N MET A 183 13.70 -1.69 10.00
CA MET A 183 13.11 -2.01 11.32
C MET A 183 13.56 -1.06 12.44
N HIS A 184 14.79 -0.56 12.36
CA HIS A 184 15.35 0.41 13.30
C HIS A 184 14.64 1.77 13.30
N LEU A 185 13.84 2.07 12.27
CA LEU A 185 13.04 3.30 12.20
C LEU A 185 11.83 3.25 13.14
N VAL A 186 11.36 2.05 13.52
CA VAL A 186 10.15 1.86 14.33
C VAL A 186 10.45 1.18 15.67
N PHE A 187 11.51 0.38 15.74
CA PHE A 187 11.89 -0.37 16.93
C PHE A 187 13.23 0.11 17.47
N SER A 188 13.29 0.26 18.80
CA SER A 188 14.54 0.55 19.49
C SER A 188 15.50 -0.65 19.46
N PRO A 189 16.79 -0.46 19.77
CA PRO A 189 17.72 -1.57 19.93
C PRO A 189 17.24 -2.62 20.95
N ASP A 190 16.62 -2.20 22.04
CA ASP A 190 16.10 -3.11 23.08
C ASP A 190 14.90 -3.93 22.56
N ASP A 191 14.01 -3.31 21.76
CA ASP A 191 12.90 -4.01 21.13
C ASP A 191 13.40 -5.09 20.15
N LEU A 192 14.43 -4.75 19.35
CA LEU A 192 15.02 -5.67 18.39
C LEU A 192 15.76 -6.83 19.06
N ASP A 193 16.49 -6.58 20.16
CA ASP A 193 17.10 -7.66 20.95
C ASP A 193 16.03 -8.58 21.57
N ALA A 194 14.96 -8.01 22.11
CA ALA A 194 13.86 -8.80 22.67
C ALA A 194 13.23 -9.73 21.61
N GLN A 195 12.97 -9.21 20.39
CA GLN A 195 12.48 -10.00 19.27
C GLN A 195 13.48 -11.10 18.85
N ALA A 196 14.77 -10.79 18.79
CA ALA A 196 15.83 -11.76 18.47
C ALA A 196 15.94 -12.87 19.54
N ARG A 197 15.80 -12.52 20.82
CA ARG A 197 15.78 -13.48 21.94
C ARG A 197 14.59 -14.41 21.86
N LEU A 198 13.41 -13.89 21.53
CA LEU A 198 12.23 -14.73 21.31
C LEU A 198 12.45 -15.72 20.17
N ARG A 199 12.97 -15.27 19.02
CA ARG A 199 13.31 -16.14 17.89
C ARG A 199 14.27 -17.26 18.30
N ALA A 200 15.34 -16.93 19.02
CA ALA A 200 16.37 -17.90 19.39
C ALA A 200 15.88 -19.04 20.31
N VAL A 201 14.78 -18.83 21.07
CA VAL A 201 14.17 -19.89 21.87
C VAL A 201 13.53 -20.98 20.99
N PHE A 202 12.95 -20.58 19.86
CA PHE A 202 12.23 -21.49 18.96
C PHE A 202 13.05 -21.93 17.74
N ASP A 203 14.06 -21.15 17.35
CA ASP A 203 14.97 -21.40 16.21
C ASP A 203 16.44 -21.25 16.65
N PRO A 204 16.95 -22.11 17.56
CA PRO A 204 18.29 -21.99 18.10
C PRO A 204 19.39 -22.22 17.04
N ALA A 205 19.07 -22.92 15.95
CA ALA A 205 19.99 -23.17 14.84
C ALA A 205 19.93 -22.09 13.73
N GLY A 206 18.98 -21.15 13.80
CA GLY A 206 18.82 -20.09 12.80
C GLY A 206 18.40 -20.59 11.41
N THR A 207 17.75 -21.75 11.31
CA THR A 207 17.43 -22.38 10.03
C THR A 207 16.03 -22.00 9.52
N CYS A 208 15.16 -21.50 10.38
CA CYS A 208 13.81 -21.08 10.00
C CYS A 208 13.86 -19.70 9.32
N ASN A 209 13.91 -19.70 7.98
CA ASN A 209 13.81 -18.49 7.15
C ASN A 209 14.88 -17.44 7.52
N PRO A 210 16.17 -17.79 7.35
CA PRO A 210 17.28 -16.93 7.75
C PRO A 210 17.22 -15.57 7.04
N GLN A 211 17.80 -14.55 7.68
CA GLN A 211 17.97 -13.19 7.14
C GLN A 211 16.70 -12.38 6.92
N LYS A 212 15.51 -12.90 7.22
CA LYS A 212 14.25 -12.16 7.13
C LYS A 212 13.82 -11.58 8.47
N VAL A 213 13.00 -10.53 8.40
CA VAL A 213 12.33 -9.83 9.51
C VAL A 213 13.26 -9.01 10.40
N LEU A 214 14.28 -9.63 11.01
CA LEU A 214 15.18 -8.93 11.94
C LEU A 214 16.46 -8.49 11.23
N PRO A 215 16.94 -7.24 11.44
CA PRO A 215 18.22 -6.77 10.90
C PRO A 215 19.39 -7.67 11.31
N ALA A 216 20.35 -7.82 10.40
CA ALA A 216 21.62 -8.49 10.71
C ALA A 216 22.42 -7.66 11.73
N GLY A 217 23.06 -8.32 12.70
CA GLY A 217 23.87 -7.63 13.70
C GLY A 217 23.12 -7.18 14.95
N SER A 218 21.89 -7.66 15.16
CA SER A 218 21.22 -7.57 16.47
C SER A 218 21.98 -8.35 17.56
N ARG A 219 22.99 -9.17 17.18
CA ARG A 219 23.98 -9.77 18.06
C ARG A 219 25.39 -9.77 17.46
N CYS A 220 26.39 -9.85 18.32
CA CYS A 220 27.78 -10.10 17.94
C CYS A 220 27.91 -11.56 17.43
N GLY A 221 28.03 -11.75 16.11
CA GLY A 221 28.21 -13.06 15.47
C GLY A 221 27.41 -13.31 14.18
N ASP A 222 26.49 -12.41 13.79
CA ASP A 222 25.70 -12.61 12.56
C ASP A 222 26.52 -12.30 11.31
N LEU A 223 26.89 -13.36 10.58
CA LEU A 223 27.54 -13.25 9.27
C LEU A 223 26.54 -12.84 8.19
N GLN A 224 26.93 -11.80 7.45
CA GLN A 224 26.29 -11.26 6.26
C GLN A 224 26.55 -12.19 5.08
N ASN A 225 25.51 -12.73 4.42
CA ASN A 225 25.54 -13.08 2.99
C ASN A 225 24.18 -13.58 2.52
N LEU A 226 23.45 -12.76 1.76
CA LEU A 226 22.26 -13.22 1.03
C LEU A 226 22.66 -14.36 0.09
N PRO A 227 22.03 -15.55 0.16
CA PRO A 227 22.33 -16.63 -0.77
C PRO A 227 21.99 -16.23 -2.21
N GLU A 228 22.80 -16.70 -3.16
CA GLU A 228 22.57 -16.49 -4.59
C GLU A 228 21.19 -17.05 -4.97
N GLY A 229 20.32 -16.21 -5.55
CA GLY A 229 18.93 -16.58 -5.86
C GLY A 229 17.90 -16.25 -4.78
N ALA A 230 18.27 -15.55 -3.70
CA ALA A 230 17.29 -14.94 -2.81
C ALA A 230 16.49 -13.87 -3.56
N TRP A 231 15.18 -14.09 -3.72
CA TRP A 231 14.26 -13.12 -4.30
C TRP A 231 13.83 -12.13 -3.21
N ILE A 232 14.01 -10.83 -3.48
CA ILE A 232 13.37 -9.72 -2.76
C ILE A 232 12.00 -9.51 -3.38
#